data_AF-A0A512CYB1-F1
#
_entry.id   AF-A0A512CYB1-F1
#
_cell.length_a   1.000
_cell.length_b   1.000
_cell.length_c   1.000
_cell.angle_alpha   90.00
_cell.angle_beta   90.00
_cell.angle_gamma   90.00
#
_symmetry.space_group_name_H-M   'P 1'
#
loop_
_entity.id
_entity.type
_entity.pdbx_description
1 polymer ?
#
loop_
_entity_poly.entity_id
_entity_poly.type
_entity_poly.pdbx_seq_one_letter_code
_entity_poly.pdbx_strand_id
1 'polypeptide(L)'
;MARAFLRERGRYVGLLESTERIVLQGLMQQTRLLLSPEIEPTGDAFDDLVASMGLSLSAQDPRDQDHGDEHRGAGGHVSQPDSSTFADRDPALDRLLPTAHRGDDQIAAEFRRLTEEGLRQRKSGNLDVALRCVEEAVDDRVVLDETQAPAFLMALTDVRLLLGERMGMRTEEDAEALQAALEDIDDEDPLGYAMAWYDFLTWLQETLTQALMGTDLRDVVTAYDDDEGDAGDDGHEPHDGPPHGSV
;
A
#
# COMPACT_ATOMS: atom_id res chain seq x y z
N MET A 1 12.05 -11.24 14.63
CA MET A 1 11.29 -10.01 14.45
C MET A 1 12.12 -9.06 13.58
N ALA A 2 11.49 -8.24 12.74
CA ALA A 2 12.20 -7.22 11.98
C ALA A 2 13.09 -6.34 12.86
N ARG A 3 14.18 -5.82 12.29
CA ARG A 3 15.00 -4.78 12.90
C ARG A 3 14.99 -3.51 12.06
N ALA A 4 15.01 -2.39 12.78
CA ALA A 4 15.01 -1.04 12.24
C ALA A 4 16.03 -0.85 11.11
N PHE A 5 15.71 0.02 10.15
CA PHE A 5 16.70 0.47 9.18
C PHE A 5 17.80 1.29 9.88
N LEU A 6 19.04 0.88 9.69
CA LEU A 6 20.23 1.58 10.19
C LEU A 6 21.11 2.04 9.04
N ARG A 7 21.83 3.15 9.23
CA ARG A 7 22.83 3.60 8.26
C ARG A 7 24.16 2.88 8.50
N GLU A 8 24.58 2.08 7.54
CA GLU A 8 25.83 1.32 7.60
C GLU A 8 26.69 1.59 6.35
N ARG A 9 27.88 2.19 6.54
CA ARG A 9 28.86 2.42 5.47
C ARG A 9 28.28 3.09 4.20
N GLY A 10 27.35 4.04 4.36
CA GLY A 10 26.69 4.74 3.25
C GLY A 10 25.53 3.98 2.59
N ARG A 11 25.09 2.86 3.19
CA ARG A 11 23.88 2.13 2.83
C ARG A 11 22.87 2.19 3.97
N TYR A 12 21.62 1.85 3.67
CA TYR A 12 20.54 1.70 4.65
C TYR A 12 20.20 0.22 4.73
N VAL A 13 20.19 -0.33 5.94
CA VAL A 13 20.11 -1.77 6.16
C VAL A 13 19.02 -2.05 7.17
N GLY A 14 18.00 -2.78 6.75
CA GLY A 14 16.97 -3.32 7.63
C GLY A 14 17.07 -4.85 7.67
N LEU A 15 16.68 -5.44 8.79
CA LEU A 15 16.45 -6.89 8.84
C LEU A 15 14.95 -7.14 8.78
N LEU A 16 14.50 -7.89 7.80
CA LEU A 16 13.12 -8.32 7.65
C LEU A 16 13.14 -9.82 7.52
N GLU A 17 12.39 -10.52 8.36
CA GLU A 17 12.21 -11.96 8.29
C GLU A 17 11.52 -12.39 7.00
N SER A 18 11.62 -13.68 6.68
CA SER A 18 11.06 -14.23 5.44
C SER A 18 9.55 -13.97 5.31
N THR A 19 8.79 -14.12 6.40
CA THR A 19 7.35 -13.84 6.42
C THR A 19 7.07 -12.37 6.15
N GLU A 20 7.82 -11.46 6.79
CA GLU A 20 7.66 -10.02 6.62
C GLU A 20 7.99 -9.58 5.20
N ARG A 21 9.04 -10.15 4.59
CA ARG A 21 9.38 -9.89 3.19
C ARG A 21 8.28 -10.37 2.24
N ILE A 22 7.71 -11.55 2.46
CA ILE A 22 6.63 -12.10 1.62
C ILE A 22 5.39 -11.20 1.67
N VAL A 23 4.97 -10.79 2.86
CA VAL A 23 3.78 -9.94 3.01
C VAL A 23 4.04 -8.55 2.43
N LEU A 24 5.21 -7.96 2.70
CA LEU A 24 5.60 -6.67 2.14
C LEU A 24 5.62 -6.69 0.61
N GLN A 25 6.18 -7.73 0.00
CA GLN A 25 6.17 -7.94 -1.44
C GLN A 25 4.74 -8.03 -1.98
N GLY A 26 3.88 -8.83 -1.34
CA GLY A 26 2.48 -8.98 -1.74
C GLY A 26 1.73 -7.63 -1.72
N LEU A 27 1.88 -6.86 -0.65
CA LEU A 27 1.26 -5.54 -0.50
C LEU A 27 1.78 -4.53 -1.54
N MET A 28 3.09 -4.52 -1.79
CA MET A 28 3.70 -3.67 -2.82
C MET A 28 3.23 -4.06 -4.23
N GLN A 29 3.13 -5.36 -4.53
CA GLN A 29 2.62 -5.87 -5.81
C GLN A 29 1.15 -5.48 -6.01
N GLN A 30 0.30 -5.64 -5.01
CA GLN A 30 -1.11 -5.23 -5.06
C GLN A 30 -1.23 -3.72 -5.32
N THR A 31 -0.43 -2.90 -4.63
CA THR A 31 -0.42 -1.44 -4.82
C THR A 31 0.06 -1.08 -6.23
N ARG A 32 1.09 -1.77 -6.73
CA ARG A 32 1.63 -1.58 -8.08
C ARG A 32 0.60 -1.96 -9.15
N LEU A 33 -0.09 -3.09 -8.99
CA LEU A 33 -1.14 -3.54 -9.92
C LEU A 33 -2.31 -2.57 -9.95
N LEU A 34 -2.69 -1.98 -8.82
CA LEU A 34 -3.73 -0.95 -8.76
C LEU A 34 -3.30 0.32 -9.53
N LEU A 35 -2.04 0.73 -9.39
CA LEU A 35 -1.49 1.94 -10.03
C LEU A 35 -1.17 1.77 -11.51
N SER A 36 -0.76 0.58 -11.91
CA SER A 36 -0.38 0.23 -13.27
C SER A 36 -0.92 -1.16 -13.58
N PRO A 37 -2.23 -1.28 -13.85
CA PRO A 37 -2.84 -2.55 -14.21
C PRO A 37 -2.22 -3.06 -15.50
N GLU A 38 -1.97 -4.36 -15.58
CA GLU A 38 -1.51 -4.98 -16.82
C GLU A 38 -2.61 -4.85 -17.87
N ILE A 39 -2.27 -4.21 -18.98
CA ILE A 39 -3.17 -4.10 -20.13
C ILE A 39 -2.99 -5.38 -20.92
N GLU A 40 -4.02 -6.20 -20.94
CA GLU A 40 -4.02 -7.42 -21.73
C GLU A 40 -3.87 -7.03 -23.21
N PRO A 41 -2.87 -7.56 -23.94
CA PRO A 41 -2.65 -7.17 -25.32
C PRO A 41 -3.87 -7.57 -26.15
N THR A 42 -4.54 -6.58 -26.74
CA THR A 42 -5.71 -6.76 -27.59
C THR A 42 -5.31 -7.34 -28.95
N GLY A 43 -4.01 -7.27 -29.28
CA GLY A 43 -3.44 -7.74 -30.54
C GLY A 43 -3.37 -6.66 -31.63
N ASP A 44 -3.91 -5.47 -31.35
CA ASP A 44 -3.69 -4.27 -32.14
C ASP A 44 -2.63 -3.39 -31.44
N ALA A 45 -1.46 -3.28 -32.07
CA ALA A 45 -0.34 -2.54 -31.52
C ALA A 45 -0.62 -1.04 -31.32
N PHE A 46 -1.55 -0.46 -32.09
CA PHE A 46 -1.94 0.93 -31.91
C PHE A 46 -2.88 1.08 -30.71
N ASP A 47 -3.88 0.21 -30.56
CA ASP A 47 -4.79 0.25 -29.41
C ASP A 47 -4.08 -0.10 -28.11
N ASP A 48 -3.18 -1.09 -28.12
CA ASP A 48 -2.35 -1.45 -26.98
C ASP A 48 -1.40 -0.29 -26.58
N LEU A 49 -0.86 0.43 -27.56
CA LEU A 49 -0.04 1.63 -27.32
C LEU A 49 -0.88 2.76 -26.71
N VAL A 50 -2.06 3.03 -27.26
CA VAL A 50 -2.98 4.08 -26.77
C VAL A 50 -3.47 3.78 -25.36
N ALA A 51 -3.81 2.51 -25.08
CA ALA A 51 -4.15 2.03 -23.75
C ALA A 51 -2.98 2.18 -22.76
N SER A 52 -1.76 1.85 -23.18
CA SER A 52 -0.54 2.03 -22.35
C SER A 52 -0.22 3.48 -22.02
N MET A 53 -0.71 4.43 -22.82
CA MET A 53 -0.58 5.86 -22.56
C MET A 53 -1.72 6.42 -21.69
N GLY A 54 -2.65 5.57 -21.23
CA GLY A 54 -3.81 5.99 -20.42
C GLY A 54 -4.81 6.88 -21.16
N LEU A 55 -4.73 6.91 -22.49
CA LEU A 55 -5.60 7.73 -23.34
C LEU A 55 -6.75 6.87 -23.86
N SER A 56 -7.93 6.94 -23.22
CA SER A 56 -9.12 6.31 -23.80
C SER A 56 -9.66 7.18 -24.93
N LEU A 57 -9.22 6.90 -26.16
CA LEU A 57 -9.87 7.40 -27.38
C LEU A 57 -10.88 6.36 -27.81
N SER A 58 -12.10 6.43 -27.31
CA SER A 58 -13.20 5.61 -27.82
C SER A 58 -13.37 5.93 -29.31
N ALA A 59 -12.88 5.06 -30.19
CA ALA A 59 -13.11 5.12 -31.61
C ALA A 59 -14.59 4.85 -31.87
N GLN A 60 -15.40 5.91 -31.97
CA GLN A 60 -16.66 5.85 -32.71
C GLN A 60 -16.31 5.67 -34.19
N ASP A 61 -16.35 4.45 -34.71
CA ASP A 61 -16.49 4.22 -36.15
C ASP A 61 -17.90 3.65 -36.43
N PRO A 62 -18.88 4.51 -36.76
CA PRO A 62 -20.15 4.07 -37.30
C PRO A 62 -20.01 3.90 -38.80
N ARG A 63 -19.46 2.77 -39.26
CA ARG A 63 -19.51 2.43 -40.69
C ARG A 63 -20.00 1.00 -40.91
N ASP A 64 -21.04 0.97 -41.74
CA ASP A 64 -21.71 -0.15 -42.39
C ASP A 64 -22.73 -0.95 -41.57
N GLN A 65 -23.96 -0.43 -41.57
CA GLN A 65 -25.14 -1.23 -41.89
C GLN A 65 -26.22 -0.36 -42.55
N ASP A 66 -26.33 -0.53 -43.87
CA ASP A 66 -27.21 0.20 -44.76
C ASP A 66 -28.55 -0.54 -44.98
N HIS A 67 -29.61 0.26 -44.97
CA HIS A 67 -30.99 0.10 -45.49
C HIS A 67 -31.94 -1.04 -45.07
N GLY A 68 -33.13 -0.63 -44.58
CA GLY A 68 -34.37 -1.40 -44.71
C GLY A 68 -35.55 -0.98 -43.82
N ASP A 69 -36.43 -0.14 -44.35
CA ASP A 69 -37.86 0.03 -44.03
C ASP A 69 -38.36 0.94 -42.87
N GLU A 70 -39.19 1.88 -43.30
CA GLU A 70 -40.01 2.79 -42.51
C GLU A 70 -41.22 2.05 -41.92
N HIS A 71 -41.50 2.15 -40.61
CA HIS A 71 -42.87 2.28 -40.09
C HIS A 71 -42.92 2.84 -38.66
N ARG A 72 -43.62 3.98 -38.55
CA ARG A 72 -44.25 4.62 -37.39
C ARG A 72 -44.30 3.85 -36.07
N GLY A 73 -43.84 4.52 -35.00
CA GLY A 73 -44.25 4.25 -33.62
C GLY A 73 -43.74 5.32 -32.67
N ALA A 74 -44.65 6.10 -32.09
CA ALA A 74 -44.35 7.11 -31.09
C ALA A 74 -43.75 6.48 -29.82
N GLY A 75 -42.59 6.97 -29.41
CA GLY A 75 -41.94 6.59 -28.17
C GLY A 75 -40.72 7.49 -27.97
N GLY A 76 -40.91 8.64 -27.32
CA GLY A 76 -39.81 9.49 -26.89
C GLY A 76 -39.00 8.76 -25.82
N HIS A 77 -38.05 7.92 -26.24
CA HIS A 77 -36.90 7.61 -25.41
C HIS A 77 -36.06 8.88 -25.38
N VAL A 78 -36.27 9.67 -24.33
CA VAL A 78 -35.25 10.61 -23.87
C VAL A 78 -34.04 9.73 -23.59
N SER A 79 -33.07 9.74 -24.51
CA SER A 79 -31.72 9.31 -24.20
C SER A 79 -31.28 10.17 -23.02
N GLN A 80 -31.38 9.60 -21.83
CA GLN A 80 -30.66 10.12 -20.67
C GLN A 80 -29.22 10.29 -21.14
N PRO A 81 -28.60 11.45 -20.88
CA PRO A 81 -27.18 11.58 -21.13
C PRO A 81 -26.51 10.41 -20.43
N ASP A 82 -25.75 9.62 -21.19
CA ASP A 82 -24.87 8.58 -20.68
C ASP A 82 -23.99 9.19 -19.58
N SER A 83 -24.45 9.14 -18.33
CA SER A 83 -23.65 9.45 -17.14
C SER A 83 -22.72 8.28 -16.78
N SER A 84 -22.51 7.37 -17.72
CA SER A 84 -21.75 6.12 -17.59
C SER A 84 -20.24 6.30 -17.79
N THR A 85 -19.68 7.52 -17.76
CA THR A 85 -18.22 7.74 -17.90
C THR A 85 -17.47 7.93 -16.57
N PHE A 86 -18.17 7.89 -15.43
CA PHE A 86 -17.53 7.68 -14.12
C PHE A 86 -17.89 6.28 -13.63
N ALA A 87 -17.30 5.25 -14.24
CA ALA A 87 -17.23 3.96 -13.57
C ALA A 87 -16.64 4.21 -12.17
N ASP A 88 -17.33 3.75 -11.14
CA ASP A 88 -17.04 3.96 -9.72
C ASP A 88 -15.56 3.64 -9.46
N ARG A 89 -14.73 4.68 -9.44
CA ARG A 89 -13.28 4.54 -9.37
C ARG A 89 -12.94 4.05 -7.97
N ASP A 90 -12.00 3.11 -7.88
CA ASP A 90 -11.53 2.64 -6.60
C ASP A 90 -11.12 3.81 -5.69
N PRO A 91 -11.74 3.97 -4.49
CA PRO A 91 -11.42 5.07 -3.57
C PRO A 91 -9.93 5.13 -3.20
N ALA A 92 -9.24 4.00 -3.22
CA ALA A 92 -7.80 3.95 -2.99
C ALA A 92 -7.00 4.65 -4.09
N LEU A 93 -7.49 4.63 -5.34
CA LEU A 93 -6.86 5.39 -6.42
C LEU A 93 -7.02 6.89 -6.22
N ASP A 94 -8.18 7.35 -5.73
CA ASP A 94 -8.37 8.78 -5.45
C ASP A 94 -7.46 9.26 -4.32
N ARG A 95 -7.21 8.40 -3.32
CA ARG A 95 -6.25 8.68 -2.26
C ARG A 95 -4.79 8.65 -2.73
N LEU A 96 -4.43 7.69 -3.57
CA LEU A 96 -3.08 7.56 -4.12
C LEU A 96 -2.77 8.62 -5.19
N LEU A 97 -3.78 9.08 -5.92
CA LEU A 97 -3.67 10.01 -7.06
C LEU A 97 -4.54 11.26 -6.82
N PRO A 98 -4.23 12.04 -5.75
CA PRO A 98 -5.07 13.16 -5.36
C PRO A 98 -5.06 14.27 -6.41
N THR A 99 -6.20 14.91 -6.59
CA THR A 99 -6.35 16.06 -7.51
C THR A 99 -5.97 17.36 -6.79
N ALA A 100 -5.33 18.29 -7.51
CA ALA A 100 -4.91 19.57 -6.95
C ALA A 100 -6.06 20.58 -6.76
N HIS A 101 -7.22 20.33 -7.35
CA HIS A 101 -8.32 21.29 -7.41
C HIS A 101 -9.56 20.78 -6.65
N ARG A 102 -9.85 21.40 -5.51
CA ARG A 102 -11.06 21.13 -4.72
C ARG A 102 -12.15 22.14 -5.14
N GLY A 103 -13.28 21.65 -5.65
CA GLY A 103 -14.48 22.48 -5.87
C GLY A 103 -14.90 22.71 -7.33
N ASP A 104 -14.22 22.09 -8.31
CA ASP A 104 -14.69 22.05 -9.70
C ASP A 104 -14.32 20.69 -10.32
N ASP A 105 -15.33 19.85 -10.53
CA ASP A 105 -15.15 18.48 -11.03
C ASP A 105 -14.65 18.43 -12.47
N GLN A 106 -14.98 19.44 -13.29
CA GLN A 106 -14.56 19.50 -14.68
C GLN A 106 -13.07 19.85 -14.76
N ILE A 107 -12.63 20.82 -13.96
CA ILE A 107 -11.21 21.15 -13.82
C ILE A 107 -10.46 19.96 -13.22
N ALA A 108 -10.98 19.32 -12.17
CA ALA A 108 -10.36 18.15 -11.57
C ALA A 108 -10.21 16.97 -12.56
N ALA A 109 -11.17 16.76 -13.45
CA ALA A 109 -11.09 15.75 -14.52
C ALA A 109 -10.02 16.09 -15.56
N GLU A 110 -9.92 17.37 -15.98
CA GLU A 110 -8.88 17.80 -16.91
C GLU A 110 -7.47 17.71 -16.31
N PHE A 111 -7.29 18.11 -15.04
CA PHE A 111 -6.02 17.94 -14.33
C PHE A 111 -5.63 16.46 -14.26
N ARG A 112 -6.56 15.55 -13.89
CA ARG A 112 -6.29 14.10 -13.90
C ARG A 112 -5.81 13.63 -15.26
N ARG A 113 -6.52 13.98 -16.34
CA ARG A 113 -6.14 13.63 -17.72
C ARG A 113 -4.71 14.04 -18.06
N LEU A 114 -4.23 15.17 -17.54
CA LEU A 114 -2.91 15.72 -17.86
C LEU A 114 -1.79 15.21 -16.94
N THR A 115 -2.08 14.91 -15.67
CA THR A 115 -1.03 14.65 -14.67
C THR A 115 -1.03 13.25 -14.10
N GLU A 116 -2.15 12.53 -14.16
CA GLU A 116 -2.31 11.25 -13.48
C GLU A 116 -1.34 10.20 -14.00
N GLU A 117 -1.13 10.13 -15.32
CA GLU A 117 -0.24 9.14 -15.92
C GLU A 117 1.21 9.28 -15.45
N GLY A 118 1.75 10.51 -15.47
CA GLY A 118 3.09 10.76 -14.93
C GLY A 118 3.19 10.45 -13.44
N LEU A 119 2.12 10.67 -12.67
CA LEU A 119 2.07 10.32 -11.26
C LEU A 119 2.05 8.81 -11.04
N ARG A 120 1.27 8.06 -11.84
CA ARG A 120 1.23 6.59 -11.84
C ARG A 120 2.60 6.02 -12.13
N GLN A 121 3.23 6.42 -13.24
CA GLN A 121 4.58 5.96 -13.62
C GLN A 121 5.62 6.18 -12.52
N ARG A 122 5.57 7.34 -11.85
CA ARG A 122 6.50 7.63 -10.75
C ARG A 122 6.25 6.72 -9.54
N LYS A 123 4.99 6.52 -9.15
CA LYS A 123 4.63 5.67 -8.01
C LYS A 123 4.91 4.19 -8.29
N SER A 124 4.53 3.69 -9.47
CA SER A 124 4.86 2.32 -9.88
C SER A 124 6.36 2.10 -9.99
N GLY A 125 7.13 3.06 -10.53
CA GLY A 125 8.58 3.01 -10.55
C GLY A 125 9.22 2.93 -9.16
N ASN A 126 8.69 3.66 -8.17
CA ASN A 126 9.14 3.54 -6.78
C ASN A 126 8.84 2.15 -6.19
N LEU A 127 7.64 1.61 -6.46
CA LEU A 127 7.24 0.27 -6.03
C LEU A 127 8.12 -0.81 -6.68
N ASP A 128 8.45 -0.68 -7.96
CA ASP A 128 9.33 -1.61 -8.68
C ASP A 128 10.75 -1.61 -8.09
N VAL A 129 11.28 -0.44 -7.75
CA VAL A 129 12.56 -0.33 -7.03
C VAL A 129 12.47 -1.02 -5.67
N ALA A 130 11.40 -0.77 -4.91
CA ALA A 130 11.22 -1.35 -3.59
C ALA A 130 11.09 -2.88 -3.63
N LEU A 131 10.26 -3.40 -4.53
CA LEU A 131 10.08 -4.83 -4.77
C LEU A 131 11.41 -5.52 -5.06
N ARG A 132 12.19 -4.98 -6.00
CA ARG A 132 13.51 -5.51 -6.33
C ARG A 132 14.45 -5.51 -5.12
N CYS A 133 14.42 -4.48 -4.27
CA CYS A 133 15.25 -4.45 -3.06
C CYS A 133 14.87 -5.55 -2.06
N VAL A 134 13.58 -5.89 -1.93
CA VAL A 134 13.13 -6.98 -1.07
C VAL A 134 13.45 -8.35 -1.68
N GLU A 135 13.34 -8.48 -3.01
CA GLU A 135 13.70 -9.70 -3.75
C GLU A 135 15.21 -10.00 -3.73
N GLU A 136 16.05 -8.97 -3.82
CA GLU A 136 17.51 -9.06 -3.76
C GLU A 136 18.05 -9.22 -2.32
N ALA A 137 17.17 -9.31 -1.32
CA ALA A 137 17.57 -9.52 0.07
C ALA A 137 18.40 -10.80 0.23
N VAL A 138 19.48 -10.71 1.00
CA VAL A 138 20.33 -11.86 1.35
C VAL A 138 20.08 -12.19 2.80
N ASP A 139 19.68 -13.44 3.06
CA ASP A 139 19.13 -13.86 4.36
C ASP A 139 17.94 -12.95 4.73
N ASP A 140 17.99 -12.30 5.90
CA ASP A 140 16.98 -11.34 6.33
C ASP A 140 17.35 -9.89 6.00
N ARG A 141 18.45 -9.66 5.28
CA ARG A 141 19.04 -8.32 5.15
C ARG A 141 18.60 -7.63 3.86
N VAL A 142 17.77 -6.60 4.00
CA VAL A 142 17.40 -5.67 2.92
C VAL A 142 18.36 -4.48 2.93
N VAL A 143 19.09 -4.28 1.84
CA VAL A 143 20.12 -3.24 1.71
C VAL A 143 19.74 -2.26 0.62
N LEU A 144 19.63 -0.99 0.99
CA LEU A 144 19.28 0.11 0.09
C LEU A 144 20.47 1.05 -0.09
N ASP A 145 20.72 1.51 -1.32
CA ASP A 145 21.58 2.66 -1.58
C ASP A 145 20.84 4.01 -1.40
N GLU A 146 21.59 5.10 -1.58
CA GLU A 146 21.09 6.48 -1.43
C GLU A 146 19.98 6.85 -2.43
N THR A 147 19.89 6.16 -3.57
CA THR A 147 18.84 6.37 -4.57
C THR A 147 17.63 5.48 -4.34
N GLN A 148 17.85 4.26 -3.83
CA GLN A 148 16.81 3.29 -3.52
C GLN A 148 16.04 3.66 -2.25
N ALA A 149 16.71 4.17 -1.22
CA ALA A 149 16.08 4.46 0.07
C ALA A 149 14.90 5.47 -0.02
N PRO A 150 15.01 6.60 -0.73
CA PRO A 150 13.86 7.49 -0.94
C PRO A 150 12.73 6.82 -1.74
N ALA A 151 13.04 6.04 -2.77
CA ALA A 151 12.03 5.32 -3.56
C ALA A 151 11.29 4.29 -2.70
N PHE A 152 12.03 3.53 -1.88
CA PHE A 152 11.48 2.56 -0.93
C PHE A 152 10.57 3.25 0.10
N LEU A 153 11.01 4.39 0.65
CA LEU A 153 10.22 5.18 1.59
C LEU A 153 8.88 5.63 0.98
N MET A 154 8.92 6.14 -0.27
CA MET A 154 7.70 6.55 -0.98
C MET A 154 6.78 5.35 -1.28
N ALA A 155 7.35 4.19 -1.61
CA ALA A 155 6.57 2.96 -1.80
C ALA A 155 5.86 2.51 -0.52
N LEU A 156 6.54 2.58 0.65
CA LEU A 156 5.91 2.30 1.94
C LEU A 156 4.73 3.23 2.22
N THR A 157 4.89 4.53 1.92
CA THR A 157 3.81 5.50 2.05
C THR A 157 2.61 5.14 1.17
N ASP A 158 2.84 4.76 -0.09
CA ASP A 158 1.77 4.37 -1.00
C ASP A 158 1.03 3.10 -0.53
N VAL A 159 1.75 2.08 -0.06
CA VAL A 159 1.15 0.87 0.51
C VAL A 159 0.32 1.20 1.75
N ARG A 160 0.81 2.06 2.64
CA ARG A 160 0.07 2.47 3.84
C ARG A 160 -1.19 3.24 3.50
N LEU A 161 -1.16 4.12 2.48
CA LEU A 161 -2.35 4.83 2.02
C LEU A 161 -3.40 3.86 1.47
N LEU A 162 -2.99 2.84 0.71
CA LEU A 162 -3.88 1.79 0.22
C LEU A 162 -4.52 1.03 1.37
N LEU A 163 -3.71 0.55 2.32
CA LEU A 163 -4.19 -0.20 3.48
C LEU A 163 -5.16 0.64 4.33
N GLY A 164 -4.80 1.88 4.63
CA GLY A 164 -5.66 2.80 5.38
C GLY A 164 -7.01 3.03 4.70
N GLU A 165 -7.04 3.18 3.37
CA GLU A 165 -8.30 3.33 2.64
C GLU A 165 -9.16 2.05 2.71
N ARG A 166 -8.55 0.87 2.61
CA ARG A 166 -9.27 -0.41 2.70
C ARG A 166 -9.85 -0.67 4.09
N MET A 167 -9.17 -0.20 5.13
CA MET A 167 -9.67 -0.24 6.51
C MET A 167 -10.65 0.89 6.83
N GLY A 168 -10.90 1.80 5.88
CA GLY A 168 -11.81 2.93 6.09
C GLY A 168 -11.22 4.08 6.91
N MET A 169 -9.91 4.11 7.15
CA MET A 169 -9.23 5.18 7.90
C MET A 169 -9.03 6.44 7.03
N ARG A 170 -10.04 7.31 6.96
CA ARG A 170 -9.97 8.56 6.19
C ARG A 170 -9.68 9.77 7.05
N THR A 171 -10.17 9.76 8.29
CA THR A 171 -9.92 10.80 9.28
C THR A 171 -9.21 10.24 10.52
N GLU A 172 -8.84 11.14 11.43
CA GLU A 172 -8.29 10.77 12.73
C GLU A 172 -9.35 10.05 13.57
N GLU A 173 -10.61 10.51 13.50
CA GLU A 173 -11.73 9.87 14.19
C GLU A 173 -12.02 8.45 13.67
N ASP A 174 -11.84 8.19 12.36
CA ASP A 174 -11.97 6.85 11.81
C ASP A 174 -10.91 5.90 12.38
N ALA A 175 -9.66 6.38 12.54
CA ALA A 175 -8.57 5.61 13.11
C ALA A 175 -8.80 5.31 14.60
N GLU A 176 -9.27 6.30 15.37
CA GLU A 176 -9.64 6.12 16.78
C GLU A 176 -10.78 5.11 16.94
N ALA A 177 -11.82 5.21 16.09
CA ALA A 177 -12.95 4.29 16.12
C ALA A 177 -12.51 2.86 15.76
N LEU A 178 -11.61 2.70 14.79
CA LEU A 178 -11.06 1.41 14.42
C LEU A 178 -10.21 0.80 15.54
N GLN A 179 -9.39 1.63 16.21
CA GLN A 179 -8.61 1.20 17.37
C GLN A 179 -9.49 0.72 18.51
N ALA A 180 -10.57 1.43 18.81
CA ALA A 180 -11.53 1.01 19.83
C ALA A 180 -12.24 -0.30 19.44
N ALA A 181 -12.56 -0.49 18.16
CA ALA A 181 -13.19 -1.71 17.68
C ALA A 181 -12.25 -2.94 17.78
N LEU A 182 -10.94 -2.75 17.63
CA LEU A 182 -9.94 -3.82 17.73
C LEU A 182 -9.90 -4.51 19.10
N GLU A 183 -10.31 -3.84 20.17
CA GLU A 183 -10.35 -4.44 21.52
C GLU A 183 -11.33 -5.63 21.61
N ASP A 184 -12.35 -5.66 20.75
CA ASP A 184 -13.43 -6.66 20.74
C ASP A 184 -13.36 -7.63 19.54
N ILE A 185 -12.32 -7.52 18.70
CA ILE A 185 -12.15 -8.33 17.49
C ILE A 185 -11.44 -9.66 17.82
N ASP A 186 -11.82 -10.72 17.09
CA ASP A 186 -11.18 -12.04 17.22
C ASP A 186 -9.73 -12.02 16.69
N ASP A 187 -8.83 -12.78 17.32
CA ASP A 187 -7.41 -12.84 16.94
C ASP A 187 -7.19 -13.30 15.48
N GLU A 188 -8.15 -14.02 14.88
CA GLU A 188 -8.09 -14.48 13.49
C GLU A 188 -8.77 -13.52 12.49
N ASP A 189 -9.25 -12.35 12.93
CA ASP A 189 -9.93 -11.39 12.06
C ASP A 189 -8.96 -10.71 11.07
N PRO A 190 -9.29 -10.68 9.76
CA PRO A 190 -8.47 -10.01 8.76
C PRO A 190 -8.17 -8.53 9.05
N LEU A 191 -9.05 -7.83 9.75
CA LEU A 191 -8.90 -6.43 10.11
C LEU A 191 -7.81 -6.22 11.16
N GLY A 192 -7.72 -7.11 12.16
CA GLY A 192 -6.63 -7.13 13.14
C GLY A 192 -5.28 -7.32 12.45
N TYR A 193 -5.22 -8.27 11.52
CA TYR A 193 -4.02 -8.48 10.70
C TYR A 193 -3.65 -7.24 9.86
N ALA A 194 -4.62 -6.62 9.18
CA ALA A 194 -4.38 -5.43 8.37
C ALA A 194 -3.85 -4.24 9.20
N MET A 195 -4.36 -4.06 10.42
CA MET A 195 -3.90 -3.04 11.36
C MET A 195 -2.49 -3.32 11.86
N ALA A 196 -2.17 -4.56 12.24
CA ALA A 196 -0.82 -4.95 12.62
C ALA A 196 0.21 -4.66 11.50
N TRP A 197 -0.15 -4.93 10.24
CA TRP A 197 0.72 -4.57 9.11
C TRP A 197 0.81 -3.07 8.88
N TYR A 198 -0.28 -2.33 9.06
CA TYR A 198 -0.23 -0.89 8.96
C TYR A 198 0.74 -0.28 9.99
N ASP A 199 0.71 -0.77 11.23
CA ASP A 199 1.61 -0.33 12.30
C ASP A 199 3.06 -0.76 12.04
N PHE A 200 3.27 -2.00 11.60
CA PHE A 200 4.58 -2.48 11.18
C PHE A 200 5.20 -1.60 10.08
N LEU A 201 4.43 -1.29 9.03
CA LEU A 201 4.88 -0.40 7.95
C LEU A 201 5.11 1.03 8.47
N THR A 202 4.36 1.45 9.48
CA THR A 202 4.54 2.75 10.13
C THR A 202 5.89 2.86 10.78
N TRP A 203 6.19 1.89 11.64
CA TRP A 203 7.48 1.77 12.30
C TRP A 203 8.63 1.62 11.29
N LEU A 204 8.46 0.76 10.27
CA LEU A 204 9.48 0.55 9.25
C LEU A 204 9.81 1.84 8.47
N GLN A 205 8.78 2.60 8.10
CA GLN A 205 8.94 3.89 7.44
C GLN A 205 9.63 4.92 8.34
N GLU A 206 9.29 4.95 9.63
CA GLU A 206 9.91 5.85 10.61
C GLU A 206 11.41 5.55 10.76
N THR A 207 11.77 4.28 10.93
CA THR A 207 13.19 3.89 11.08
C THR A 207 14.01 4.25 9.84
N LEU A 208 13.47 4.04 8.64
CA LEU A 208 14.14 4.44 7.39
C LEU A 208 14.26 5.96 7.27
N THR A 209 13.22 6.71 7.68
CA THR A 209 13.22 8.17 7.69
C THR A 209 14.32 8.72 8.62
N GLN A 210 14.39 8.19 9.83
CA GLN A 210 15.40 8.58 10.82
C GLN A 210 16.82 8.22 10.33
N ALA A 211 17.01 7.05 9.71
CA ALA A 211 18.29 6.67 9.12
C ALA A 211 18.70 7.61 7.97
N LEU A 212 17.75 8.02 7.11
CA LEU A 212 17.96 9.01 6.04
C LEU A 212 18.36 10.39 6.61
N MET A 213 17.76 10.79 7.74
CA MET A 213 18.12 12.02 8.46
C MET A 213 19.47 11.94 9.17
N GLY A 214 20.09 10.75 9.23
CA GLY A 214 21.39 10.54 9.87
C GLY A 214 21.32 10.39 11.39
N THR A 215 20.13 10.12 11.95
CA THR A 215 19.96 9.78 13.35
C THR A 215 20.60 8.40 13.62
N ASP A 216 21.44 8.29 14.65
CA ASP A 216 21.94 6.98 15.09
C ASP A 216 20.84 6.29 15.91
N LEU A 217 20.21 5.28 15.30
CA LEU A 217 19.12 4.53 15.91
C LEU A 217 19.58 3.33 16.74
N ARG A 218 20.89 3.11 16.85
CA ARG A 218 21.42 2.03 17.69
C ARG A 218 20.97 2.15 19.15
N ASP A 219 20.76 3.38 19.63
CA ASP A 219 20.31 3.65 21.00
C ASP A 219 18.77 3.59 21.17
N VAL A 220 18.01 3.67 20.07
CA VAL A 220 16.53 3.61 20.09
C VAL A 220 16.05 2.17 19.96
N VAL A 221 16.75 1.35 19.16
CA VAL A 221 16.42 -0.07 18.96
C VAL A 221 16.56 -0.88 20.24
N THR A 222 17.50 -0.55 21.12
CA THR A 222 17.66 -1.21 22.42
C THR A 222 16.45 -1.01 23.35
N ALA A 223 15.70 0.09 23.21
CA ALA A 223 14.56 0.38 24.08
C ALA A 223 13.32 -0.47 23.79
N TYR A 224 13.20 -1.01 22.57
CA TYR A 224 12.09 -1.90 22.19
C TYR A 224 12.41 -3.38 22.46
N ASP A 225 13.69 -3.78 22.38
CA ASP A 225 14.13 -5.13 22.76
C ASP A 225 14.01 -5.36 24.29
N ASP A 226 14.03 -4.30 25.11
CA ASP A 226 13.96 -4.40 26.59
C ASP A 226 12.52 -4.51 27.14
N ASP A 227 11.48 -4.08 26.40
CA ASP A 227 10.09 -4.09 26.89
C ASP A 227 9.39 -5.46 26.75
N GLU A 228 9.95 -6.36 25.92
CA GLU A 228 9.50 -7.77 25.81
C GLU A 228 10.16 -8.71 26.85
N GLY A 229 11.09 -8.19 27.66
CA GLY A 229 11.93 -8.99 28.57
C GLY A 229 11.42 -9.15 30.01
N ASP A 230 10.40 -8.42 30.46
CA ASP A 230 9.99 -8.37 31.88
C ASP A 230 8.66 -9.08 32.20
N ALA A 231 8.11 -9.85 31.26
CA ALA A 231 6.93 -10.68 31.50
C ALA A 231 7.30 -12.15 31.76
N GLY A 232 7.77 -12.43 32.98
CA GLY A 232 7.69 -13.78 33.55
C GLY A 232 8.99 -14.35 34.13
N ASP A 233 9.41 -13.84 35.30
CA ASP A 233 10.10 -14.68 36.29
C ASP A 233 9.19 -14.81 37.52
N ASP A 234 8.29 -15.79 37.45
CA ASP A 234 7.52 -16.24 38.61
C ASP A 234 8.48 -16.72 39.68
N GLY A 235 8.60 -15.92 40.74
CA GLY A 235 9.39 -16.22 41.94
C GLY A 235 8.98 -17.57 42.54
N HIS A 236 9.74 -18.62 42.22
CA HIS A 236 9.66 -19.90 42.92
C HIS A 236 10.48 -19.79 44.21
N GLU A 237 9.83 -19.43 45.32
CA GLU A 237 10.41 -19.57 46.66
C GLU A 237 10.67 -21.06 46.96
N PRO A 238 11.88 -21.44 47.41
CA PRO A 238 12.15 -22.81 47.83
C PRO A 238 11.58 -23.02 49.24
N HIS A 239 10.55 -23.88 49.33
CA HIS A 239 9.97 -24.30 50.61
C HIS A 239 10.90 -25.31 51.29
N ASP A 240 11.71 -24.82 52.23
CA ASP A 240 12.61 -25.61 53.08
C ASP A 240 11.77 -26.43 54.10
N GLY A 241 11.81 -27.76 53.98
CA GLY A 241 11.13 -28.71 54.87
C GLY A 241 12.13 -29.49 55.73
N PRO A 242 11.89 -29.69 57.05
CA PRO A 242 12.92 -30.17 57.96
C PRO A 242 13.19 -31.69 57.84
N PRO A 243 14.36 -32.17 58.31
CA PRO A 243 14.83 -33.52 58.03
C PRO A 243 14.17 -34.58 58.93
N HIS A 244 13.76 -35.69 58.31
CA HIS A 244 13.39 -36.92 59.01
C HIS A 244 14.62 -37.55 59.69
N GLY A 245 14.65 -37.52 61.02
CA GLY A 245 15.52 -38.34 61.85
C GLY A 245 14.96 -39.75 62.00
N SER A 246 15.83 -40.75 61.83
CA SER A 246 15.59 -42.16 62.14
C SER A 246 15.45 -42.41 63.64
N VAL A 247 14.51 -43.30 64.02
CA VAL A 247 14.65 -44.53 64.84
C VAL A 247 13.24 -45.06 65.14
#